data_AF-A0A925GZP4-F1
#
_entry.id   AF-A0A925GZP4-F1
#
_cell.length_a   1.000
_cell.length_b   1.000
_cell.length_c   1.000
_cell.angle_alpha   90.00
_cell.angle_beta   90.00
_cell.angle_gamma   90.00
#
_symmetry.space_group_name_H-M   'P 1'
#
loop_
_entity.id
_entity.type
_entity.pdbx_description
1 polymer ?
#
loop_
_entity_poly.entity_id
_entity_poly.type
_entity_poly.pdbx_seq_one_letter_code
_entity_poly.pdbx_strand_id
1 'polypeptide(L)'
;MSRKTLGLVAIFILLLMAFVATAGLDSLPRELQTSITSTITSVESGGSQFQQNRAAITNAVSSEPVLFEQRSAAWRQKLAQDEIAFDKAASELVALKKFKEVNRREDRDAVVAGVARVNGLRSSALADSKEIRTEAERWLRFKQDLPQHLQTMQAQYDELHSFDVASAAPVALKATTEWPAKRTDLETRLSGLTARKTQGEEAWAATTALREKQRAGTLVGSEYSALFTGADQLSQSVREVKEGSQSLNSLAGQLYESTDKLLLGVDEQNGKRQQVRLVRTKHPDATLANGTVTQEERWEPFNSGRFEDADERIGMVIERKPAGKYDSEVERTAQPPAFGYMAAPGQSNAYGSWSGGVWNWLPQYLVLSHLLQGRSGMPVTLGHYDAWDNARRRGEIYNRYPGRIGRRSSTGGSLRGMFEGLRNGSAGGAESRSRGPSSEGWYRERPKREPGFGE
;
A
#
# COMPACT_ATOMS: atom_id res chain seq x y z
N MET A 1 40.68 69.51 -6.46
CA MET A 1 39.52 69.16 -5.61
C MET A 1 40.00 68.97 -4.17
N SER A 2 39.31 69.57 -3.19
CA SER A 2 39.75 69.57 -1.80
C SER A 2 39.52 68.21 -1.14
N ARG A 3 40.40 67.76 -0.24
CA ARG A 3 40.23 66.48 0.49
C ARG A 3 38.91 66.41 1.30
N LYS A 4 38.25 67.56 1.52
CA LYS A 4 36.93 67.67 2.15
C LYS A 4 35.75 67.38 1.20
N THR A 5 35.91 67.57 -0.11
CA THR A 5 34.88 67.22 -1.11
C THR A 5 34.89 65.74 -1.48
N LEU A 6 36.03 65.04 -1.33
CA LEU A 6 36.12 63.59 -1.56
C LEU A 6 35.45 62.76 -0.45
N GLY A 7 35.55 63.20 0.81
CA GLY A 7 34.92 62.50 1.95
C GLY A 7 33.39 62.57 1.94
N LEU A 8 32.82 63.67 1.46
CA LEU A 8 31.37 63.87 1.40
C LEU A 8 30.71 63.03 0.29
N VAL A 9 31.40 62.83 -0.83
CA VAL A 9 30.94 61.95 -1.94
C VAL A 9 31.03 60.47 -1.54
N ALA A 10 32.06 60.05 -0.80
CA ALA A 10 32.20 58.67 -0.34
C ALA A 10 31.11 58.26 0.67
N ILE A 11 30.70 59.17 1.55
CA ILE A 11 29.58 58.93 2.49
C ILE A 11 28.25 58.86 1.74
N PHE A 12 28.05 59.68 0.72
CA PHE A 12 26.84 59.66 -0.11
C PHE A 12 26.73 58.37 -0.94
N ILE A 13 27.85 57.87 -1.47
CA ILE A 13 27.91 56.58 -2.21
C ILE A 13 27.69 55.39 -1.27
N LEU A 14 28.24 55.40 -0.05
CA LEU A 14 28.00 54.34 0.94
C LEU A 14 26.54 54.33 1.43
N LEU A 15 25.91 55.50 1.60
CA LEU A 15 24.48 55.61 1.91
C LEU A 15 23.60 55.17 0.73
N LEU A 16 23.97 55.49 -0.51
CA LEU A 16 23.28 55.01 -1.71
C LEU A 16 23.44 53.50 -1.90
N MET A 17 24.63 52.94 -1.65
CA MET A 17 24.83 51.49 -1.66
C MET A 17 24.07 50.79 -0.52
N ALA A 18 23.99 51.38 0.67
CA ALA A 18 23.18 50.86 1.77
C ALA A 18 21.68 50.92 1.46
N PHE A 19 21.20 51.99 0.80
CA PHE A 19 19.81 52.16 0.37
C PHE A 19 19.45 51.25 -0.81
N VAL A 20 20.38 50.99 -1.74
CA VAL A 20 20.22 50.02 -2.84
C VAL A 20 20.32 48.57 -2.33
N ALA A 21 21.12 48.32 -1.29
CA ALA A 21 21.22 47.00 -0.65
C ALA A 21 19.97 46.67 0.19
N THR A 22 19.33 47.65 0.83
CA THR A 22 18.05 47.44 1.54
C THR A 22 16.85 47.42 0.58
N ALA A 23 16.84 48.21 -0.50
CA ALA A 23 15.79 48.17 -1.53
C ALA A 23 15.85 46.91 -2.43
N GLY A 24 17.02 46.26 -2.56
CA GLY A 24 17.17 44.99 -3.28
C GLY A 24 16.75 43.75 -2.49
N LEU A 25 16.66 43.84 -1.15
CA LEU A 25 16.34 42.73 -0.25
C LEU A 25 14.86 42.64 0.16
N ASP A 26 14.07 43.65 -0.20
CA ASP A 26 12.63 43.74 0.13
C ASP A 26 11.71 43.30 -1.03
N SER A 27 12.27 42.65 -2.05
CA SER A 27 11.49 42.16 -3.20
C SER A 27 10.92 40.76 -3.00
N LEU A 28 9.79 40.47 -3.66
CA LEU A 28 9.27 39.10 -3.73
C LEU A 28 10.31 38.19 -4.41
N PRO A 29 10.53 36.96 -3.92
CA PRO A 29 11.33 35.96 -4.61
C PRO A 29 10.94 35.81 -6.08
N ARG A 30 11.93 35.73 -6.98
CA ARG A 30 11.70 35.58 -8.44
C ARG A 30 10.80 34.39 -8.78
N GLU A 31 10.90 33.32 -8.01
CA GLU A 31 10.03 32.15 -8.12
C GLU A 31 8.55 32.50 -7.90
N LEU A 32 8.23 33.35 -6.92
CA LEU A 32 6.86 33.79 -6.66
C LEU A 32 6.35 34.75 -7.73
N GLN A 33 7.20 35.63 -8.25
CA GLN A 33 6.82 36.49 -9.39
C GLN A 33 6.52 35.66 -10.65
N THR A 34 7.32 34.61 -10.87
CA THR A 34 7.11 33.64 -11.96
C THR A 34 5.82 32.85 -11.72
N SER A 35 5.57 32.43 -10.49
CA SER A 35 4.34 31.73 -10.09
C SER A 35 3.10 32.59 -10.30
N ILE A 36 3.12 33.89 -9.96
CA ILE A 36 2.02 34.82 -10.25
C ILE A 36 1.79 34.92 -11.77
N THR A 37 2.85 35.08 -12.56
CA THR A 37 2.75 35.22 -14.03
C THR A 37 2.20 33.95 -14.69
N SER A 38 2.68 32.78 -14.24
CA SER A 38 2.17 31.47 -14.65
C SER A 38 0.70 31.31 -14.26
N THR A 39 0.31 31.75 -13.06
CA THR A 39 -1.07 31.69 -12.57
C THR A 39 -2.01 32.60 -13.38
N ILE A 40 -1.56 33.79 -13.78
CA ILE A 40 -2.35 34.67 -14.68
C ILE A 40 -2.62 33.95 -16.01
N THR A 41 -1.56 33.42 -16.64
CA THR A 41 -1.66 32.73 -17.94
C THR A 41 -2.54 31.47 -17.84
N SER A 42 -2.44 30.74 -16.74
CA SER A 42 -3.21 29.50 -16.53
C SER A 42 -4.70 29.76 -16.33
N VAL A 43 -5.08 30.86 -15.68
CA VAL A 43 -6.49 31.26 -15.52
C VAL A 43 -7.09 31.72 -16.84
N GLU A 44 -6.38 32.49 -17.66
CA GLU A 44 -6.88 32.92 -18.98
C GLU A 44 -7.12 31.73 -19.92
N SER A 45 -6.13 30.82 -20.00
CA SER A 45 -6.26 29.56 -20.74
C SER A 45 -7.38 28.68 -20.17
N GLY A 46 -7.46 28.57 -18.84
CA GLY A 46 -8.51 27.83 -18.15
C GLY A 46 -9.91 28.38 -18.41
N GLY A 47 -10.08 29.70 -18.39
CA GLY A 47 -11.36 30.35 -18.70
C GLY A 47 -11.80 30.04 -20.13
N SER A 48 -10.87 30.11 -21.09
CA SER A 48 -11.14 29.74 -22.49
C SER A 48 -11.57 28.28 -22.63
N GLN A 49 -10.87 27.35 -21.97
CA GLN A 49 -11.22 25.92 -21.96
C GLN A 49 -12.59 25.67 -21.30
N PHE A 50 -12.88 26.34 -20.19
CA PHE A 50 -14.16 26.24 -19.52
C PHE A 50 -15.32 26.70 -20.43
N GLN A 51 -15.16 27.83 -21.13
CA GLN A 51 -16.18 28.31 -22.05
C GLN A 51 -16.36 27.37 -23.26
N GLN A 52 -15.28 26.77 -23.78
CA GLN A 52 -15.38 25.73 -24.80
C GLN A 52 -16.18 24.51 -24.31
N ASN A 53 -15.90 24.04 -23.09
CA ASN A 53 -16.63 22.93 -22.48
C ASN A 53 -18.13 23.27 -22.32
N ARG A 54 -18.43 24.45 -21.76
CA ARG A 54 -19.80 24.93 -21.57
C ARG A 54 -20.55 25.05 -22.90
N ALA A 55 -19.92 25.58 -23.94
CA ALA A 55 -20.52 25.69 -25.26
C ALA A 55 -20.82 24.29 -25.85
N ALA A 56 -19.88 23.36 -25.76
CA ALA A 56 -20.09 21.98 -26.20
C ALA A 56 -21.27 21.30 -25.47
N ILE A 57 -21.35 21.45 -24.14
CA ILE A 57 -22.45 20.92 -23.33
C ILE A 57 -23.78 21.57 -23.72
N THR A 58 -23.79 22.88 -23.89
CA THR A 58 -25.01 23.62 -24.29
C THR A 58 -25.50 23.18 -25.66
N ASN A 59 -24.59 23.00 -26.61
CA ASN A 59 -24.91 22.50 -27.94
C ASN A 59 -25.49 21.08 -27.87
N ALA A 60 -24.87 20.17 -27.12
CA ALA A 60 -25.35 18.81 -26.93
C ALA A 60 -26.76 18.75 -26.31
N VAL A 61 -27.00 19.54 -25.26
CA VAL A 61 -28.31 19.63 -24.59
C VAL A 61 -29.36 20.24 -25.51
N SER A 62 -28.99 21.20 -26.36
CA SER A 62 -29.91 21.84 -27.29
C SER A 62 -30.24 20.97 -28.50
N SER A 63 -29.28 20.18 -28.99
CA SER A 63 -29.50 19.26 -30.11
C SER A 63 -30.34 18.05 -29.71
N GLU A 64 -30.21 17.59 -28.46
CA GLU A 64 -30.84 16.37 -27.96
C GLU A 64 -31.54 16.60 -26.60
N PRO A 65 -32.56 17.48 -26.54
CA PRO A 65 -33.12 17.94 -25.26
C PRO A 65 -33.77 16.81 -24.44
N VAL A 66 -34.42 15.86 -25.12
CA VAL A 66 -35.10 14.73 -24.47
C VAL A 66 -34.08 13.71 -23.93
N LEU A 67 -32.92 13.55 -24.58
CA LEU A 67 -31.85 12.66 -24.10
C LEU A 67 -31.27 13.14 -22.76
N PHE A 68 -31.15 14.46 -22.60
CA PHE A 68 -30.53 15.10 -21.44
C PHE A 68 -31.53 15.67 -20.42
N GLU A 69 -32.82 15.41 -20.58
CA GLU A 69 -33.90 16.01 -19.78
C GLU A 69 -33.65 15.88 -18.27
N GLN A 70 -33.30 14.68 -17.80
CA GLN A 70 -33.08 14.37 -16.38
C GLN A 70 -31.79 14.95 -15.79
N ARG A 71 -30.83 15.40 -16.62
CA ARG A 71 -29.49 15.83 -16.18
C ARG A 71 -29.20 17.30 -16.42
N SER A 72 -29.84 17.87 -17.44
CA SER A 72 -29.54 19.22 -17.91
C SER A 72 -29.69 20.29 -16.83
N ALA A 73 -30.64 20.14 -15.89
CA ALA A 73 -30.80 21.05 -14.77
C ALA A 73 -29.59 21.04 -13.82
N ALA A 74 -29.16 19.85 -13.39
CA ALA A 74 -28.02 19.68 -12.49
C ALA A 74 -26.71 20.16 -13.15
N TRP A 75 -26.49 19.82 -14.43
CA TRP A 75 -25.31 20.29 -15.18
C TRP A 75 -25.27 21.82 -15.30
N ARG A 76 -26.40 22.46 -15.64
CA ARG A 76 -26.47 23.93 -15.70
C ARG A 76 -26.15 24.58 -14.36
N GLN A 77 -26.71 24.04 -13.26
CA GLN A 77 -26.43 24.54 -11.92
C GLN A 77 -24.94 24.42 -11.58
N LYS A 78 -24.33 23.26 -11.85
CA LYS A 78 -22.91 23.02 -11.57
C LYS A 78 -22.01 23.95 -12.39
N LEU A 79 -22.26 24.09 -13.68
CA LEU A 79 -21.51 25.01 -14.55
C LEU A 79 -21.67 26.48 -14.11
N ALA A 80 -22.85 26.90 -13.62
CA ALA A 80 -23.03 28.25 -13.08
C ALA A 80 -22.22 28.47 -11.79
N GLN A 81 -22.10 27.46 -10.93
CA GLN A 81 -21.23 27.52 -9.75
C GLN A 81 -19.74 27.60 -10.14
N ASP A 82 -19.34 26.86 -11.16
CA ASP A 82 -17.97 26.85 -11.67
C ASP A 82 -17.61 28.18 -12.36
N GLU A 83 -18.58 28.83 -13.02
CA GLU A 83 -18.43 30.19 -13.56
C GLU A 83 -18.18 31.21 -12.43
N ILE A 84 -18.95 31.15 -11.34
CA ILE A 84 -18.71 31.96 -10.14
C ILE A 84 -17.31 31.70 -9.55
N ALA A 85 -16.82 30.46 -9.61
CA ALA A 85 -15.47 30.13 -9.15
C ALA A 85 -14.39 30.79 -10.03
N PHE A 86 -14.60 30.86 -11.34
CA PHE A 86 -13.74 31.62 -12.25
C PHE A 86 -13.78 33.13 -11.99
N ASP A 87 -14.95 33.70 -11.70
CA ASP A 87 -15.06 35.13 -11.33
C ASP A 87 -14.31 35.44 -10.03
N LYS A 88 -14.42 34.56 -9.03
CA LYS A 88 -13.63 34.65 -7.79
C LYS A 88 -12.13 34.54 -8.06
N ALA A 89 -11.71 33.60 -8.91
CA ALA A 89 -10.31 33.46 -9.30
C ALA A 89 -9.79 34.73 -10.02
N ALA A 90 -10.60 35.33 -10.89
CA ALA A 90 -10.26 36.58 -11.58
C ALA A 90 -10.14 37.76 -10.60
N SER A 91 -11.01 37.85 -9.59
CA SER A 91 -10.92 38.85 -8.52
C SER A 91 -9.62 38.69 -7.70
N GLU A 92 -9.27 37.46 -7.31
CA GLU A 92 -8.02 37.16 -6.60
C GLU A 92 -6.78 37.45 -7.46
N LEU A 93 -6.86 37.28 -8.79
CA LEU A 93 -5.78 37.69 -9.70
C LEU A 93 -5.52 39.19 -9.67
N VAL A 94 -6.54 40.04 -9.48
CA VAL A 94 -6.34 41.50 -9.34
C VAL A 94 -5.48 41.78 -8.09
N ALA A 95 -5.76 41.09 -6.99
CA ALA A 95 -4.94 41.20 -5.77
C ALA A 95 -3.50 40.70 -6.00
N LEU A 96 -3.32 39.56 -6.68
CA LEU A 96 -1.99 39.03 -7.03
C LEU A 96 -1.20 39.94 -7.98
N LYS A 97 -1.86 40.60 -8.95
CA LYS A 97 -1.25 41.60 -9.82
C LYS A 97 -0.74 42.79 -8.99
N LYS A 98 -1.55 43.27 -8.03
CA LYS A 98 -1.14 44.34 -7.11
C LYS A 98 0.07 43.95 -6.25
N PHE A 99 0.12 42.71 -5.73
CA PHE A 99 1.30 42.22 -5.00
C PHE A 99 2.55 42.15 -5.88
N LYS A 100 2.41 41.80 -7.17
CA LYS A 100 3.52 41.80 -8.12
C LYS A 100 4.03 43.21 -8.42
N GLU A 101 3.15 44.20 -8.49
CA GLU A 101 3.50 45.62 -8.72
C GLU A 101 4.16 46.26 -7.50
N VAL A 102 3.61 46.03 -6.31
CA VAL A 102 4.13 46.55 -5.03
C VAL A 102 5.43 45.84 -4.63
N ASN A 103 5.55 44.55 -4.99
CA ASN A 103 6.76 43.74 -4.90
C ASN A 103 7.45 43.78 -3.53
N ARG A 104 6.70 43.57 -2.45
CA ARG A 104 7.24 43.52 -1.09
C ARG A 104 7.44 42.10 -0.59
N ARG A 105 8.52 41.87 0.15
CA ARG A 105 8.85 40.55 0.70
C ARG A 105 7.86 40.11 1.80
N GLU A 106 7.29 41.06 2.54
CA GLU A 106 6.28 40.80 3.59
C GLU A 106 5.01 40.11 3.06
N ASP A 107 4.68 40.31 1.78
CA ASP A 107 3.48 39.76 1.14
C ASP A 107 3.65 38.29 0.71
N ARG A 108 4.80 37.65 0.98
CA ARG A 108 5.13 36.29 0.53
C ARG A 108 4.02 35.29 0.83
N ASP A 109 3.56 35.23 2.07
CA ASP A 109 2.59 34.23 2.50
C ASP A 109 1.20 34.51 1.91
N ALA A 110 0.85 35.79 1.75
CA ALA A 110 -0.37 36.21 1.07
C ALA A 110 -0.35 35.83 -0.42
N VAL A 111 0.78 36.00 -1.10
CA VAL A 111 0.99 35.60 -2.50
C VAL A 111 0.90 34.08 -2.64
N VAL A 112 1.59 33.31 -1.79
CA VAL A 112 1.56 31.84 -1.82
C VAL A 112 0.13 31.34 -1.62
N ALA A 113 -0.56 31.85 -0.61
CA ALA A 113 -1.95 31.48 -0.34
C ALA A 113 -2.90 31.91 -1.47
N GLY A 114 -2.71 33.10 -2.04
CA GLY A 114 -3.51 33.59 -3.17
C GLY A 114 -3.32 32.75 -4.44
N VAL A 115 -2.08 32.42 -4.79
CA VAL A 115 -1.77 31.52 -5.91
C VAL A 115 -2.41 30.15 -5.71
N ALA A 116 -2.31 29.58 -4.50
CA ALA A 116 -2.93 28.30 -4.18
C ALA A 116 -4.47 28.35 -4.31
N ARG A 117 -5.11 29.40 -3.79
CA ARG A 117 -6.57 29.59 -3.91
C ARG A 117 -7.03 29.71 -5.37
N VAL A 118 -6.37 30.55 -6.15
CA VAL A 118 -6.68 30.74 -7.59
C VAL A 118 -6.55 29.42 -8.35
N ASN A 119 -5.45 28.69 -8.11
CA ASN A 119 -5.24 27.41 -8.76
C ASN A 119 -6.30 26.37 -8.36
N GLY A 120 -6.68 26.30 -7.08
CA GLY A 120 -7.72 25.39 -6.60
C GLY A 120 -9.09 25.66 -7.23
N LEU A 121 -9.52 26.93 -7.27
CA LEU A 121 -10.77 27.35 -7.91
C LEU A 121 -10.78 26.97 -9.39
N ARG A 122 -9.71 27.33 -10.12
CA ARG A 122 -9.55 27.01 -11.55
C ARG A 122 -9.56 25.50 -11.81
N SER A 123 -8.79 24.73 -11.05
CA SER A 123 -8.64 23.29 -11.29
C SER A 123 -9.95 22.54 -11.03
N SER A 124 -10.69 22.90 -9.99
CA SER A 124 -11.99 22.28 -9.71
C SER A 124 -12.97 22.56 -10.85
N ALA A 125 -13.18 23.83 -11.21
CA ALA A 125 -14.10 24.23 -12.27
C ALA A 125 -13.77 23.60 -13.63
N LEU A 126 -12.48 23.44 -13.95
CA LEU A 126 -12.04 22.75 -15.16
C LEU A 126 -12.29 21.24 -15.10
N ALA A 127 -12.05 20.60 -13.95
CA ALA A 127 -12.32 19.18 -13.78
C ALA A 127 -13.82 18.89 -13.93
N ASP A 128 -14.66 19.67 -13.25
CA ASP A 128 -16.11 19.54 -13.26
C ASP A 128 -16.69 19.73 -14.67
N SER A 129 -16.33 20.83 -15.37
CA SER A 129 -16.80 21.07 -16.73
C SER A 129 -16.31 20.03 -17.75
N LYS A 130 -15.10 19.49 -17.56
CA LYS A 130 -14.56 18.41 -18.41
C LYS A 130 -15.30 17.10 -18.17
N GLU A 131 -15.62 16.77 -16.92
CA GLU A 131 -16.38 15.57 -16.56
C GLU A 131 -17.77 15.62 -17.19
N ILE A 132 -18.50 16.73 -17.03
CA ILE A 132 -19.82 16.92 -17.64
C ILE A 132 -19.73 16.82 -19.17
N ARG A 133 -18.73 17.44 -19.79
CA ARG A 133 -18.54 17.35 -21.25
C ARG A 133 -18.29 15.91 -21.70
N THR A 134 -17.42 15.19 -20.99
CA THR A 134 -17.10 13.80 -21.29
C THR A 134 -18.34 12.91 -21.14
N GLU A 135 -19.17 13.16 -20.13
CA GLU A 135 -20.44 12.47 -19.97
C GLU A 135 -21.40 12.79 -21.12
N ALA A 136 -21.59 14.05 -21.49
CA ALA A 136 -22.44 14.43 -22.62
C ALA A 136 -21.98 13.78 -23.95
N GLU A 137 -20.68 13.82 -24.25
CA GLU A 137 -20.10 13.15 -25.41
C GLU A 137 -20.34 11.64 -25.41
N ARG A 138 -20.21 11.00 -24.24
CA ARG A 138 -20.46 9.57 -24.07
C ARG A 138 -21.90 9.19 -24.37
N TRP A 139 -22.87 10.00 -23.94
CA TRP A 139 -24.29 9.77 -24.21
C TRP A 139 -24.64 9.95 -25.69
N LEU A 140 -24.08 10.97 -26.35
CA LEU A 140 -24.24 11.16 -27.79
C LEU A 140 -23.65 9.99 -28.58
N ARG A 141 -22.44 9.53 -28.22
CA ARG A 141 -21.82 8.34 -28.82
C ARG A 141 -22.65 7.09 -28.59
N PHE A 142 -23.19 6.91 -27.38
CA PHE A 142 -24.05 5.77 -27.10
C PHE A 142 -25.27 5.71 -28.02
N LYS A 143 -25.91 6.86 -28.26
CA LYS A 143 -27.03 6.97 -29.21
C LYS A 143 -26.57 6.69 -30.65
N GLN A 144 -25.41 7.23 -31.05
CA GLN A 144 -24.85 7.08 -32.40
C GLN A 144 -24.46 5.62 -32.70
N ASP A 145 -23.83 4.94 -31.75
CA ASP A 145 -23.26 3.60 -31.89
C ASP A 145 -24.14 2.53 -31.19
N LEU A 146 -25.44 2.81 -31.04
CA LEU A 146 -26.35 1.98 -30.27
C LEU A 146 -26.36 0.49 -30.67
N PRO A 147 -26.30 0.10 -31.96
CA PRO A 147 -26.22 -1.31 -32.33
C PRO A 147 -25.01 -2.03 -31.73
N GLN A 148 -23.84 -1.40 -31.74
CA GLN A 148 -22.61 -1.95 -31.17
C GLN A 148 -22.69 -2.02 -29.64
N HIS A 149 -23.29 -1.01 -29.00
CA HIS A 149 -23.52 -1.02 -27.56
C HIS A 149 -24.48 -2.13 -27.13
N LEU A 150 -25.54 -2.40 -27.88
CA LEU A 150 -26.45 -3.52 -27.58
C LEU A 150 -25.78 -4.88 -27.73
N GLN A 151 -24.92 -5.07 -28.74
CA GLN A 151 -24.12 -6.29 -28.87
C GLN A 151 -23.17 -6.46 -27.68
N THR A 152 -22.49 -5.37 -27.29
CA THR A 152 -21.61 -5.37 -26.11
C THR A 152 -22.38 -5.71 -24.84
N MET A 153 -23.57 -5.13 -24.66
CA MET A 153 -24.45 -5.38 -23.52
C MET A 153 -24.91 -6.85 -23.47
N GLN A 154 -25.25 -7.45 -24.61
CA GLN A 154 -25.59 -8.88 -24.69
C GLN A 154 -24.39 -9.75 -24.29
N ALA A 155 -23.21 -9.50 -24.86
CA ALA A 155 -22.00 -10.25 -24.51
C ALA A 155 -21.65 -10.13 -23.03
N GLN A 156 -21.82 -8.94 -22.44
CA GLN A 156 -21.66 -8.71 -21.00
C GLN A 156 -22.66 -9.49 -20.16
N TYR A 157 -23.92 -9.57 -20.60
CA TYR A 157 -24.93 -10.39 -19.93
C TYR A 157 -24.60 -11.88 -20.03
N ASP A 158 -24.26 -12.39 -21.21
CA ASP A 158 -23.94 -13.82 -21.40
C ASP A 158 -22.73 -14.22 -20.55
N GLU A 159 -21.73 -13.33 -20.49
CA GLU A 159 -20.57 -13.47 -19.62
C GLU A 159 -20.95 -13.48 -18.14
N LEU A 160 -21.77 -12.51 -17.68
CA LEU A 160 -22.21 -12.44 -16.30
C LEU A 160 -23.04 -13.66 -15.91
N HIS A 161 -23.98 -14.05 -16.76
CA HIS A 161 -24.94 -15.12 -16.52
C HIS A 161 -24.23 -16.47 -16.37
N SER A 162 -23.28 -16.74 -17.27
CA SER A 162 -22.43 -17.93 -17.22
C SER A 162 -21.35 -17.89 -16.13
N PHE A 163 -21.11 -16.73 -15.51
CA PHE A 163 -20.11 -16.60 -14.46
C PHE A 163 -20.53 -17.32 -13.18
N ASP A 164 -19.71 -18.26 -12.75
CA ASP A 164 -19.83 -18.92 -11.45
C ASP A 164 -18.84 -18.29 -10.45
N VAL A 165 -19.37 -17.54 -9.48
CA VAL A 165 -18.62 -16.88 -8.42
C VAL A 165 -17.82 -17.90 -7.58
N ALA A 166 -18.38 -19.07 -7.30
CA ALA A 166 -17.71 -20.08 -6.48
C ALA A 166 -16.51 -20.67 -7.22
N SER A 167 -16.69 -21.02 -8.51
CA SER A 167 -15.60 -21.51 -9.37
C SER A 167 -14.54 -20.45 -9.66
N ALA A 168 -14.91 -19.17 -9.70
CA ALA A 168 -13.98 -18.06 -9.89
C ALA A 168 -13.19 -17.72 -8.62
N ALA A 169 -13.67 -18.13 -7.43
CA ALA A 169 -13.04 -17.88 -6.14
C ALA A 169 -12.64 -19.17 -5.38
N PRO A 170 -11.89 -20.12 -6.00
CA PRO A 170 -11.66 -21.44 -5.42
C PRO A 170 -10.81 -21.40 -4.14
N VAL A 171 -9.90 -20.43 -4.01
CA VAL A 171 -9.07 -20.28 -2.79
C VAL A 171 -9.93 -19.80 -1.62
N ALA A 172 -10.88 -18.90 -1.89
CA ALA A 172 -11.83 -18.44 -0.88
C ALA A 172 -12.77 -19.56 -0.44
N LEU A 173 -13.29 -20.35 -1.38
CA LEU A 173 -14.13 -21.51 -1.07
C LEU A 173 -13.38 -22.59 -0.29
N LYS A 174 -12.11 -22.83 -0.61
CA LYS A 174 -11.25 -23.72 0.18
C LYS A 174 -11.07 -23.17 1.60
N ALA A 175 -10.78 -21.88 1.72
CA ALA A 175 -10.52 -21.23 2.99
C ALA A 175 -11.74 -21.16 3.93
N THR A 176 -12.98 -21.11 3.43
CA THR A 176 -14.18 -21.17 4.30
C THR A 176 -14.27 -22.47 5.09
N THR A 177 -13.75 -23.57 4.52
CA THR A 177 -13.73 -24.89 5.16
C THR A 177 -12.52 -25.01 6.08
N GLU A 178 -11.34 -24.64 5.59
CA GLU A 178 -10.07 -24.88 6.25
C GLU A 178 -9.74 -23.89 7.38
N TRP A 179 -10.32 -22.68 7.34
CA TRP A 179 -10.11 -21.64 8.34
C TRP A 179 -11.43 -21.24 9.02
N PRO A 180 -11.91 -22.00 10.02
CA PRO A 180 -13.21 -21.75 10.66
C PRO A 180 -13.36 -20.33 11.22
N ALA A 181 -12.28 -19.74 11.73
CA ALA A 181 -12.27 -18.37 12.26
C ALA A 181 -12.51 -17.28 11.18
N LYS A 182 -12.39 -17.63 9.89
CA LYS A 182 -12.57 -16.72 8.74
C LYS A 182 -13.79 -17.05 7.90
N ARG A 183 -14.47 -18.16 8.19
CA ARG A 183 -15.62 -18.65 7.43
C ARG A 183 -16.68 -17.58 7.19
N THR A 184 -17.19 -16.96 8.25
CA THR A 184 -18.28 -15.98 8.16
C THR A 184 -17.91 -14.76 7.31
N ASP A 185 -16.68 -14.24 7.44
CA ASP A 185 -16.22 -13.11 6.62
C ASP A 185 -16.12 -13.50 5.13
N LEU A 186 -15.53 -14.66 4.83
CA LEU A 186 -15.40 -15.15 3.46
C LEU A 186 -16.75 -15.47 2.81
N GLU A 187 -17.68 -16.10 3.54
CA GLU A 187 -19.06 -16.37 3.08
C GLU A 187 -19.84 -15.08 2.83
N THR A 188 -19.66 -14.06 3.68
CA THR A 188 -20.27 -12.73 3.48
C THR A 188 -19.75 -12.08 2.20
N ARG A 189 -18.45 -12.18 1.92
CA ARG A 189 -17.86 -11.63 0.68
C ARG A 189 -18.31 -12.40 -0.56
N LEU A 190 -18.35 -13.73 -0.50
CA LEU A 190 -18.87 -14.57 -1.59
C LEU A 190 -20.33 -14.24 -1.90
N SER A 191 -21.19 -14.18 -0.88
CA SER A 191 -22.61 -13.83 -1.06
C SER A 191 -22.80 -12.41 -1.58
N GLY A 192 -21.95 -11.44 -1.19
CA GLY A 192 -21.93 -10.10 -1.77
C GLY A 192 -21.63 -10.10 -3.28
N LEU A 193 -20.70 -10.93 -3.75
CA LEU A 193 -20.41 -11.08 -5.19
C LEU A 193 -21.58 -11.74 -5.93
N THR A 194 -22.22 -12.76 -5.33
CA THR A 194 -23.43 -13.37 -5.90
C THR A 194 -24.58 -12.35 -5.99
N ALA A 195 -24.79 -11.54 -4.96
CA ALA A 195 -25.80 -10.48 -4.99
C ALA A 195 -25.49 -9.43 -6.08
N ARG A 196 -24.21 -9.09 -6.29
CA ARG A 196 -23.81 -8.19 -7.38
C ARG A 196 -24.07 -8.79 -8.75
N LYS A 197 -23.82 -10.10 -8.92
CA LYS A 197 -24.19 -10.82 -10.15
C LYS A 197 -25.70 -10.69 -10.41
N THR A 198 -26.53 -10.98 -9.42
CA THR A 198 -27.98 -10.84 -9.53
C THR A 198 -28.41 -9.42 -9.91
N GLN A 199 -27.81 -8.38 -9.32
CA GLN A 199 -28.09 -6.99 -9.68
C GLN A 199 -27.79 -6.68 -11.16
N GLY A 200 -26.71 -7.25 -11.72
CA GLY A 200 -26.42 -7.10 -13.15
C GLY A 200 -27.44 -7.83 -14.05
N GLU A 201 -27.88 -9.03 -13.66
CA GLU A 201 -28.94 -9.77 -14.36
C GLU A 201 -30.28 -9.02 -14.30
N GLU A 202 -30.61 -8.39 -13.17
CA GLU A 202 -31.78 -7.53 -13.00
C GLU A 202 -31.71 -6.28 -13.89
N ALA A 203 -30.54 -5.63 -13.99
CA ALA A 203 -30.33 -4.50 -14.90
C ALA A 203 -30.51 -4.90 -16.38
N TRP A 204 -30.05 -6.12 -16.75
CA TRP A 204 -30.32 -6.69 -18.06
C TRP A 204 -31.81 -6.96 -18.28
N ALA A 205 -32.52 -7.52 -17.30
CA ALA A 205 -33.95 -7.79 -17.39
C ALA A 205 -34.78 -6.50 -17.51
N ALA A 206 -34.46 -5.47 -16.71
CA ALA A 206 -35.15 -4.17 -16.69
C ALA A 206 -35.09 -3.44 -18.04
N THR A 207 -34.06 -3.71 -18.85
CA THR A 207 -33.87 -3.08 -20.17
C THR A 207 -34.51 -3.86 -21.32
N THR A 208 -35.17 -4.99 -21.06
CA THR A 208 -35.77 -5.85 -22.10
C THR A 208 -36.73 -5.09 -23.02
N ALA A 209 -37.71 -4.38 -22.47
CA ALA A 209 -38.69 -3.62 -23.26
C ALA A 209 -38.03 -2.51 -24.12
N LEU A 210 -36.95 -1.91 -23.62
CA LEU A 210 -36.20 -0.88 -24.33
C LEU A 210 -35.42 -1.46 -25.50
N ARG A 211 -34.81 -2.64 -25.32
CA ARG A 211 -34.14 -3.38 -26.40
C ARG A 211 -35.13 -3.78 -27.50
N GLU A 212 -36.34 -4.21 -27.15
CA GLU A 212 -37.38 -4.52 -28.14
C GLU A 212 -37.84 -3.28 -28.91
N LYS A 213 -38.10 -2.15 -28.22
CA LYS A 213 -38.40 -0.87 -28.87
C LYS A 213 -37.31 -0.42 -29.82
N GLN A 214 -36.04 -0.64 -29.46
CA GLN A 214 -34.92 -0.34 -30.35
C GLN A 214 -34.92 -1.23 -31.60
N ARG A 215 -35.22 -2.54 -31.49
CA ARG A 215 -35.35 -3.43 -32.65
C ARG A 215 -36.51 -3.02 -33.56
N ALA A 216 -37.60 -2.51 -32.98
CA ALA A 216 -38.74 -1.97 -33.71
C ALA A 216 -38.50 -0.57 -34.30
N GLY A 217 -37.38 0.09 -33.97
CA GLY A 217 -37.08 1.45 -34.41
C GLY A 217 -37.96 2.53 -33.76
N THR A 218 -38.60 2.22 -32.63
CA THR A 218 -39.55 3.10 -31.94
C THR A 218 -39.01 3.68 -30.62
N LEU A 219 -37.70 3.56 -30.36
CA LEU A 219 -37.08 4.07 -29.13
C LEU A 219 -37.04 5.60 -29.15
N VAL A 220 -37.50 6.25 -28.08
CA VAL A 220 -37.56 7.72 -27.99
C VAL A 220 -36.66 8.28 -26.89
N GLY A 221 -36.36 9.59 -26.95
CA GLY A 221 -35.27 10.25 -26.20
C GLY A 221 -35.01 9.79 -24.76
N SER A 222 -36.01 9.81 -23.87
CA SER A 222 -35.84 9.44 -22.45
C SER A 222 -35.61 7.95 -22.24
N GLU A 223 -36.00 7.12 -23.21
CA GLU A 223 -35.79 5.67 -23.21
C GLU A 223 -34.34 5.30 -23.52
N TYR A 224 -33.62 6.12 -24.29
CA TYR A 224 -32.16 5.99 -24.47
C TYR A 224 -31.43 6.16 -23.14
N SER A 225 -31.83 7.14 -22.32
CA SER A 225 -31.26 7.38 -20.99
C SER A 225 -31.41 6.16 -20.07
N ALA A 226 -32.61 5.57 -20.06
CA ALA A 226 -32.88 4.38 -19.25
C ALA A 226 -32.11 3.14 -19.74
N LEU A 227 -32.03 2.95 -21.06
CA LEU A 227 -31.26 1.87 -21.67
C LEU A 227 -29.77 1.99 -21.38
N PHE A 228 -29.23 3.21 -21.49
CA PHE A 228 -27.85 3.52 -21.15
C PHE A 228 -27.54 3.24 -19.69
N THR A 229 -28.41 3.71 -18.78
CA THR A 229 -28.25 3.50 -17.34
C THR A 229 -28.21 2.00 -17.00
N GLY A 230 -29.10 1.20 -17.60
CA GLY A 230 -29.08 -0.25 -17.41
C GLY A 230 -27.84 -0.93 -18.02
N ALA A 231 -27.34 -0.46 -19.16
CA ALA A 231 -26.08 -0.93 -19.74
C ALA A 231 -24.88 -0.63 -18.82
N ASP A 232 -24.84 0.56 -18.23
CA ASP A 232 -23.79 0.97 -17.27
C ASP A 232 -23.80 0.09 -16.02
N GLN A 233 -24.99 -0.13 -15.45
CA GLN A 233 -25.17 -1.01 -14.29
C GLN A 233 -24.71 -2.44 -14.59
N LEU A 234 -25.08 -3.00 -15.74
CA LEU A 234 -24.62 -4.33 -16.16
C LEU A 234 -23.11 -4.37 -16.31
N SER A 235 -22.52 -3.40 -17.03
CA SER A 235 -21.07 -3.34 -17.24
C SER A 235 -20.30 -3.19 -15.93
N GLN A 236 -20.84 -2.42 -14.98
CA GLN A 236 -20.26 -2.27 -13.65
C GLN A 236 -20.33 -3.58 -12.86
N SER A 237 -21.49 -4.24 -12.83
CA SER A 237 -21.66 -5.54 -12.15
C SER A 237 -20.72 -6.61 -12.70
N VAL A 238 -20.56 -6.71 -14.03
CA VAL A 238 -19.59 -7.61 -14.67
C VAL A 238 -18.17 -7.37 -14.15
N ARG A 239 -17.74 -6.11 -14.14
CA ARG A 239 -16.41 -5.73 -13.68
C ARG A 239 -16.21 -6.07 -12.20
N GLU A 240 -17.14 -5.64 -11.36
CA GLU A 240 -17.06 -5.83 -9.91
C GLU A 240 -17.11 -7.31 -9.50
N VAL A 241 -17.91 -8.14 -10.18
CA VAL A 241 -17.95 -9.58 -9.91
C VAL A 241 -16.62 -10.24 -10.29
N LYS A 242 -16.04 -9.91 -11.44
CA LYS A 242 -14.75 -10.44 -11.89
C LYS A 242 -13.59 -10.00 -11.00
N GLU A 243 -13.41 -8.68 -10.86
CA GLU A 243 -12.34 -8.09 -10.03
C GLU A 243 -12.51 -8.46 -8.56
N GLY A 244 -13.75 -8.50 -8.08
CA GLY A 244 -14.08 -8.90 -6.72
C GLY A 244 -13.75 -10.36 -6.43
N SER A 245 -14.02 -11.29 -7.37
CA SER A 245 -13.65 -12.70 -7.23
C SER A 245 -12.13 -12.90 -7.18
N GLN A 246 -11.38 -12.18 -8.03
CA GLN A 246 -9.91 -12.19 -8.01
C GLN A 246 -9.35 -11.60 -6.71
N SER A 247 -9.88 -10.45 -6.28
CA SER A 247 -9.48 -9.80 -5.04
C SER A 247 -9.77 -10.68 -3.82
N LEU A 248 -10.92 -11.38 -3.82
CA LEU A 248 -11.29 -12.31 -2.77
C LEU A 248 -10.37 -13.54 -2.73
N ASN A 249 -9.99 -14.10 -3.89
CA ASN A 249 -8.97 -15.15 -3.95
C ASN A 249 -7.63 -14.68 -3.40
N SER A 250 -7.19 -13.47 -3.75
CA SER A 250 -5.94 -12.92 -3.25
C SER A 250 -5.99 -12.74 -1.73
N LEU A 251 -7.10 -12.22 -1.20
CA LEU A 251 -7.32 -12.04 0.23
C LEU A 251 -7.32 -13.39 0.96
N ALA A 252 -8.08 -14.38 0.47
CA ALA A 252 -8.11 -15.71 1.05
C ALA A 252 -6.74 -16.42 0.95
N GLY A 253 -5.99 -16.18 -0.12
CA GLY A 253 -4.63 -16.67 -0.31
C GLY A 253 -3.67 -16.23 0.80
N GLN A 254 -3.88 -15.05 1.39
CA GLN A 254 -3.08 -14.57 2.51
C GLN A 254 -3.14 -15.50 3.73
N LEU A 255 -4.24 -16.23 3.92
CA LEU A 255 -4.43 -17.16 5.04
C LEU A 255 -3.47 -18.35 4.96
N TYR A 256 -2.96 -18.65 3.76
CA TYR A 256 -2.01 -19.73 3.50
C TYR A 256 -0.56 -19.26 3.52
N GLU A 257 -0.30 -18.00 3.82
CA GLU A 257 1.04 -17.44 3.88
C GLU A 257 1.32 -16.94 5.29
N SER A 258 2.39 -17.41 5.91
CA SER A 258 2.95 -16.79 7.11
C SER A 258 4.13 -15.90 6.74
N THR A 259 4.28 -14.78 7.46
CA THR A 259 5.33 -13.80 7.20
C THR A 259 5.97 -13.35 8.51
N ASP A 260 7.30 -13.36 8.57
CA ASP A 260 8.08 -12.77 9.64
C ASP A 260 9.02 -11.72 9.07
N LYS A 261 9.02 -10.53 9.69
CA LYS A 261 9.97 -9.47 9.40
C LYS A 261 10.97 -9.37 10.54
N LEU A 262 12.20 -9.80 10.27
CA LEU A 262 13.30 -9.78 11.22
C LEU A 262 14.14 -8.51 11.04
N LEU A 263 14.40 -7.78 12.12
CA LEU A 263 15.29 -6.63 12.11
C LEU A 263 16.75 -7.12 12.20
N LEU A 264 17.56 -6.85 11.18
CA LEU A 264 18.97 -7.26 11.12
C LEU A 264 19.92 -6.15 11.56
N GLY A 265 19.56 -4.89 11.35
CA GLY A 265 20.38 -3.75 11.72
C GLY A 265 19.77 -2.41 11.34
N VAL A 266 20.39 -1.34 11.79
CA VAL A 266 20.01 0.05 11.51
C VAL A 266 21.25 0.81 11.03
N ASP A 267 21.07 1.62 9.99
CA ASP A 267 22.06 2.57 9.50
C ASP A 267 21.57 3.99 9.79
N GLU A 268 22.26 4.68 10.68
CA GLU A 268 21.94 6.05 11.10
C GLU A 268 22.65 7.13 10.28
N GLN A 269 23.66 6.77 9.47
CA GLN A 269 24.53 7.73 8.82
C GLN A 269 23.94 8.31 7.52
N ASN A 270 23.07 7.57 6.83
CA ASN A 270 22.46 7.97 5.56
C ASN A 270 20.93 7.87 5.59
N GLY A 271 20.27 8.84 6.24
CA GLY A 271 18.82 9.02 6.16
C GLY A 271 17.98 8.03 6.97
N LYS A 272 18.55 7.46 8.05
CA LYS A 272 17.97 6.41 8.92
C LYS A 272 17.28 5.31 8.11
N ARG A 273 17.98 4.19 7.92
CA ARG A 273 17.44 3.00 7.23
C ARG A 273 17.56 1.78 8.13
N GLN A 274 16.67 0.82 7.95
CA GLN A 274 16.74 -0.47 8.63
C GLN A 274 16.97 -1.58 7.63
N GLN A 275 17.87 -2.51 7.96
CA GLN A 275 18.05 -3.75 7.23
C GLN A 275 17.09 -4.77 7.83
N VAL A 276 16.24 -5.36 6.99
CA VAL A 276 15.26 -6.36 7.40
C VAL A 276 15.40 -7.62 6.56
N ARG A 277 15.13 -8.78 7.18
CA ARG A 277 14.90 -10.03 6.48
C ARG A 277 13.43 -10.37 6.56
N LEU A 278 12.80 -10.50 5.40
CA LEU A 278 11.44 -10.97 5.27
C LEU A 278 11.46 -12.47 4.99
N VAL A 279 10.98 -13.27 5.92
CA VAL A 279 10.80 -14.72 5.76
C VAL A 279 9.33 -14.98 5.49
N ARG A 280 9.03 -15.68 4.39
CA ARG A 280 7.66 -16.02 3.98
C ARG A 280 7.54 -17.52 3.85
N THR A 281 6.51 -18.11 4.44
CA THR A 281 6.18 -19.52 4.29
C THR A 281 4.82 -19.65 3.64
N LYS A 282 4.78 -20.24 2.45
CA LYS A 282 3.54 -20.56 1.75
C LYS A 282 3.15 -21.99 2.02
N HIS A 283 1.99 -22.18 2.64
CA HIS A 283 1.41 -23.49 2.96
C HIS A 283 0.45 -23.94 1.86
N PRO A 284 0.39 -25.24 1.54
CA PRO A 284 -0.58 -25.76 0.59
C PRO A 284 -2.02 -25.75 1.15
N ASP A 285 -2.18 -25.92 2.46
CA ASP A 285 -3.46 -26.02 3.16
C ASP A 285 -3.33 -25.59 4.64
N ALA A 286 -4.43 -25.62 5.39
CA ALA A 286 -4.45 -25.24 6.81
C ALA A 286 -3.84 -26.26 7.78
N THR A 287 -3.34 -27.42 7.31
CA THR A 287 -2.54 -28.34 8.15
C THR A 287 -1.16 -27.75 8.45
N LEU A 288 -0.76 -26.73 7.69
CA LEU A 288 0.54 -26.06 7.71
C LEU A 288 1.72 -26.94 7.29
N ALA A 289 1.49 -28.23 7.04
CA ALA A 289 2.52 -29.14 6.57
C ALA A 289 3.04 -28.75 5.17
N ASN A 290 4.26 -29.17 4.85
CA ASN A 290 4.87 -29.02 3.53
C ASN A 290 4.94 -27.56 3.02
N GLY A 291 5.06 -26.60 3.94
CA GLY A 291 5.23 -25.19 3.59
C GLY A 291 6.52 -24.93 2.82
N THR A 292 6.44 -24.12 1.77
CA THR A 292 7.62 -23.65 1.02
C THR A 292 8.09 -22.33 1.61
N VAL A 293 9.33 -22.30 2.08
CA VAL A 293 9.91 -21.13 2.75
C VAL A 293 10.79 -20.35 1.77
N THR A 294 10.62 -19.03 1.75
CA THR A 294 11.45 -18.09 1.00
C THR A 294 11.94 -16.97 1.91
N GLN A 295 13.03 -16.30 1.53
CA GLN A 295 13.53 -15.14 2.25
C GLN A 295 14.03 -14.06 1.30
N GLU A 296 13.91 -12.82 1.75
CA GLU A 296 14.45 -11.64 1.08
C GLU A 296 15.08 -10.71 2.13
N GLU A 297 16.28 -10.21 1.88
CA GLU A 297 16.90 -9.16 2.70
C GLU A 297 16.91 -7.85 1.94
N ARG A 298 16.48 -6.77 2.60
CA ARG A 298 16.45 -5.44 1.99
C ARG A 298 16.58 -4.32 3.00
N TRP A 299 16.96 -3.15 2.50
CA TRP A 299 17.04 -1.91 3.26
C TRP A 299 15.79 -1.06 3.05
N GLU A 300 15.05 -0.80 4.12
CA GLU A 300 13.83 0.00 4.10
C GLU A 300 14.04 1.35 4.83
N PRO A 301 13.26 2.40 4.51
CA PRO A 301 13.22 3.62 5.31
C PRO A 301 12.88 3.31 6.77
N PHE A 302 13.59 3.96 7.70
CA PHE A 302 13.33 3.77 9.12
C PHE A 302 11.99 4.41 9.52
N ASN A 303 11.13 3.63 10.14
CA ASN A 303 9.85 4.13 10.63
C ASN A 303 10.01 4.62 12.08
N SER A 304 10.39 5.90 12.24
CA SER A 304 10.78 6.49 13.51
C SER A 304 9.66 6.57 14.56
N GLY A 305 8.39 6.49 14.16
CA GLY A 305 7.27 6.54 15.09
C GLY A 305 6.96 5.23 15.84
N ARG A 306 7.78 4.17 15.67
CA ARG A 306 7.44 2.81 16.14
C ARG A 306 8.53 2.06 16.90
N PHE A 307 9.78 2.51 16.80
CA PHE A 307 10.95 1.79 17.30
C PHE A 307 12.00 2.78 17.84
N GLU A 308 11.69 3.46 18.95
CA GLU A 308 12.64 4.39 19.61
C GLU A 308 13.92 3.65 20.05
N ASP A 309 13.79 2.38 20.48
CA ASP A 309 14.92 1.52 20.87
C ASP A 309 15.23 0.44 19.81
N ALA A 310 15.52 0.86 18.58
CA ALA A 310 15.75 -0.08 17.49
C ALA A 310 16.96 -1.00 17.72
N ASP A 311 17.98 -0.52 18.44
CA ASP A 311 19.17 -1.31 18.80
C ASP A 311 18.84 -2.50 19.71
N GLU A 312 17.89 -2.34 20.64
CA GLU A 312 17.46 -3.42 21.54
C GLU A 312 16.66 -4.51 20.81
N ARG A 313 16.10 -4.17 19.65
CA ARG A 313 15.26 -5.02 18.82
C ARG A 313 16.02 -5.67 17.65
N ILE A 314 17.31 -5.37 17.49
CA ILE A 314 18.15 -6.06 16.50
C ILE A 314 18.16 -7.55 16.82
N GLY A 315 17.88 -8.36 15.79
CA GLY A 315 17.73 -9.81 15.92
C GLY A 315 16.34 -10.27 16.31
N MET A 316 15.36 -9.37 16.45
CA MET A 316 13.97 -9.72 16.76
C MET A 316 13.08 -9.67 15.53
N VAL A 317 12.02 -10.47 15.57
CA VAL A 317 10.89 -10.34 14.67
C VAL A 317 10.09 -9.12 15.11
N ILE A 318 10.00 -8.11 14.26
CA ILE A 318 9.32 -6.84 14.51
C ILE A 318 7.91 -6.79 13.93
N GLU A 319 7.63 -7.62 12.92
CA GLU A 319 6.29 -7.82 12.38
C GLU A 319 6.10 -9.31 12.09
N ARG A 320 4.93 -9.84 12.45
CA ARG A 320 4.55 -11.22 12.19
C ARG A 320 3.13 -11.29 11.68
N LYS A 321 2.92 -12.07 10.64
CA LYS A 321 1.61 -12.55 10.22
C LYS A 321 1.62 -14.08 10.32
N PRO A 322 0.93 -14.69 11.29
CA PRO A 322 0.77 -16.13 11.27
C PRO A 322 -0.18 -16.56 10.14
N ALA A 323 -0.07 -17.80 9.68
CA ALA A 323 -1.08 -18.39 8.79
C ALA A 323 -2.47 -18.36 9.46
N GLY A 324 -3.52 -18.27 8.66
CA GLY A 324 -4.90 -18.07 9.13
C GLY A 324 -5.26 -16.60 9.46
N LYS A 325 -4.35 -15.65 9.19
CA LYS A 325 -4.57 -14.20 9.35
C LYS A 325 -4.42 -13.46 8.03
N TYR A 326 -5.19 -12.38 7.89
CA TYR A 326 -5.01 -11.44 6.78
C TYR A 326 -3.81 -10.51 7.04
N ASP A 327 -3.32 -9.86 5.98
CA ASP A 327 -2.23 -8.89 6.08
C ASP A 327 -2.60 -7.68 6.96
N SER A 328 -3.89 -7.36 7.07
CA SER A 328 -4.42 -6.34 7.98
C SER A 328 -4.33 -6.74 9.46
N GLU A 329 -4.12 -8.02 9.76
CA GLU A 329 -4.03 -8.58 11.13
C GLU A 329 -2.58 -8.88 11.54
N VAL A 330 -1.60 -8.28 10.87
CA VAL A 330 -0.19 -8.36 11.26
C VAL A 330 0.02 -7.93 12.71
N GLU A 331 0.66 -8.81 13.47
CA GLU A 331 1.19 -8.54 14.80
C GLU A 331 2.46 -7.69 14.68
N ARG A 332 2.56 -6.63 15.48
CA ARG A 332 3.69 -5.68 15.44
C ARG A 332 4.47 -5.62 16.76
N THR A 333 4.30 -6.64 17.58
CA THR A 333 5.00 -6.77 18.85
C THR A 333 6.36 -7.41 18.58
N ALA A 334 7.44 -6.72 18.98
CA ALA A 334 8.78 -7.24 18.85
C ALA A 334 8.94 -8.51 19.71
N GLN A 335 9.44 -9.59 19.13
CA GLN A 335 9.68 -10.83 19.86
C GLN A 335 10.90 -11.57 19.30
N PRO A 336 11.60 -12.35 20.13
CA PRO A 336 12.71 -13.14 19.64
C PRO A 336 12.26 -14.14 18.57
N PRO A 337 13.13 -14.46 17.60
CA PRO A 337 12.77 -15.32 16.49
C PRO A 337 12.38 -16.73 16.97
N ALA A 338 11.59 -17.43 16.16
CA ALA A 338 11.07 -18.77 16.47
C ALA A 338 10.04 -18.87 17.62
N PHE A 339 9.98 -17.95 18.59
CA PHE A 339 9.13 -18.13 19.79
C PHE A 339 7.63 -18.22 19.51
N GLY A 340 7.04 -17.37 18.66
CA GLY A 340 5.60 -17.49 18.40
C GLY A 340 5.22 -18.65 17.45
N TYR A 341 6.15 -19.56 17.14
CA TYR A 341 5.86 -20.85 16.49
C TYR A 341 5.85 -22.01 17.50
N MET A 342 6.17 -21.74 18.76
CA MET A 342 6.27 -22.75 19.81
C MET A 342 4.94 -22.90 20.53
N ALA A 343 4.61 -24.13 20.90
CA ALA A 343 3.49 -24.41 21.80
C ALA A 343 3.92 -24.17 23.25
N ALA A 344 2.94 -23.99 24.14
CA ALA A 344 3.20 -23.96 25.58
C ALA A 344 3.88 -25.27 26.04
N PRO A 345 4.67 -25.24 27.12
CA PRO A 345 5.31 -26.42 27.68
C PRO A 345 4.32 -27.57 27.91
N GLY A 346 4.71 -28.79 27.53
CA GLY A 346 3.86 -29.98 27.60
C GLY A 346 2.83 -30.11 26.47
N GLN A 347 2.75 -29.14 25.56
CA GLN A 347 1.92 -29.20 24.36
C GLN A 347 2.77 -29.42 23.09
N SER A 348 2.11 -29.81 22.01
CA SER A 348 2.65 -29.80 20.66
C SER A 348 1.76 -28.95 19.76
N ASN A 349 2.30 -28.53 18.62
CA ASN A 349 1.53 -27.85 17.60
C ASN A 349 1.98 -28.29 16.21
N ALA A 350 1.45 -27.62 15.18
CA ALA A 350 1.77 -27.92 13.78
C ALA A 350 3.25 -27.77 13.43
N TYR A 351 4.08 -27.13 14.25
CA TYR A 351 5.49 -26.85 14.00
C TYR A 351 6.47 -27.74 14.77
N GLY A 352 6.04 -28.33 15.89
CA GLY A 352 6.95 -29.04 16.79
C GLY A 352 6.36 -29.50 18.11
N SER A 353 7.23 -30.02 18.97
CA SER A 353 6.89 -30.49 20.32
C SER A 353 8.06 -30.36 21.29
N TRP A 354 7.74 -30.40 22.59
CA TRP A 354 8.73 -30.43 23.65
C TRP A 354 9.23 -31.86 23.90
N SER A 355 10.55 -32.06 23.97
CA SER A 355 11.18 -33.31 24.43
C SER A 355 12.44 -32.99 25.22
N GLY A 356 12.60 -33.61 26.40
CA GLY A 356 13.77 -33.37 27.27
C GLY A 356 13.94 -31.91 27.73
N GLY A 357 12.86 -31.12 27.82
CA GLY A 357 12.93 -29.70 28.15
C GLY A 357 13.43 -28.78 27.02
N VAL A 358 13.48 -29.31 25.79
CA VAL A 358 13.92 -28.60 24.58
C VAL A 358 12.81 -28.65 23.53
N TRP A 359 12.61 -27.56 22.80
CA TRP A 359 11.68 -27.52 21.67
C TRP A 359 12.31 -28.15 20.43
N ASN A 360 11.59 -29.12 19.86
CA ASN A 360 11.99 -29.82 18.66
C ASN A 360 11.05 -29.45 17.52
N TRP A 361 11.63 -28.94 16.43
CA TRP A 361 10.91 -28.64 15.21
C TRP A 361 10.63 -29.92 14.43
N LEU A 362 9.45 -30.02 13.83
CA LEU A 362 9.19 -31.08 12.86
C LEU A 362 10.11 -30.90 11.63
N PRO A 363 10.56 -31.99 10.98
CA PRO A 363 11.56 -31.94 9.92
C PRO A 363 11.27 -30.93 8.80
N GLN A 364 10.00 -30.80 8.41
CA GLN A 364 9.56 -29.90 7.35
C GLN A 364 9.72 -28.40 7.69
N TYR A 365 9.93 -28.02 8.95
CA TYR A 365 10.14 -26.62 9.36
C TYR A 365 11.57 -26.33 9.79
N LEU A 366 12.52 -27.25 9.59
CA LEU A 366 13.93 -27.01 9.93
C LEU A 366 14.53 -25.86 9.13
N VAL A 367 14.08 -25.64 7.89
CA VAL A 367 14.48 -24.48 7.09
C VAL A 367 13.95 -23.18 7.72
N LEU A 368 12.66 -23.13 8.05
CA LEU A 368 12.04 -21.99 8.72
C LEU A 368 12.77 -21.64 10.04
N SER A 369 13.00 -22.64 10.88
CA SER A 369 13.67 -22.44 12.17
C SER A 369 15.08 -21.88 12.00
N HIS A 370 15.83 -22.37 11.01
CA HIS A 370 17.17 -21.86 10.69
C HIS A 370 17.15 -20.41 10.20
N LEU A 371 16.21 -20.05 9.31
CA LEU A 371 16.10 -18.69 8.78
C LEU A 371 15.73 -17.66 9.85
N LEU A 372 14.91 -18.07 10.82
CA LEU A 372 14.51 -17.23 11.96
C LEU A 372 15.63 -17.10 12.99
N GLN A 373 16.24 -18.21 13.41
CA GLN A 373 17.24 -18.20 14.49
C GLN A 373 18.65 -17.78 14.04
N GLY A 374 18.89 -17.77 12.73
CA GLY A 374 20.19 -17.46 12.15
C GLY A 374 21.29 -18.41 12.65
N ARG A 375 22.51 -17.89 12.79
CA ARG A 375 23.69 -18.65 13.25
C ARG A 375 23.73 -18.93 14.76
N SER A 376 22.76 -18.43 15.53
CA SER A 376 22.75 -18.70 16.97
C SER A 376 22.62 -20.20 17.25
N GLY A 377 21.83 -20.94 16.45
CA GLY A 377 21.78 -22.42 16.39
C GLY A 377 21.43 -23.14 17.69
N MET A 378 21.27 -22.41 18.80
CA MET A 378 21.10 -22.96 20.13
C MET A 378 19.65 -23.39 20.32
N PRO A 379 19.41 -24.65 20.73
CA PRO A 379 18.06 -25.14 21.01
C PRO A 379 17.34 -24.23 22.00
N VAL A 380 16.04 -24.00 21.77
CA VAL A 380 15.22 -23.25 22.73
C VAL A 380 14.84 -24.19 23.86
N THR A 381 15.28 -23.87 25.07
CA THR A 381 14.98 -24.64 26.28
C THR A 381 13.76 -24.09 27.00
N LEU A 382 13.18 -24.89 27.90
CA LEU A 382 12.04 -24.51 28.74
C LEU A 382 12.29 -23.18 29.47
N GLY A 383 13.47 -23.01 30.09
CA GLY A 383 13.82 -21.78 30.80
C GLY A 383 13.84 -20.52 29.91
N HIS A 384 14.21 -20.65 28.62
CA HIS A 384 14.13 -19.52 27.69
C HIS A 384 12.67 -19.19 27.33
N TYR A 385 11.82 -20.20 27.16
CA TYR A 385 10.40 -20.02 26.88
C TYR A 385 9.68 -19.35 28.06
N ASP A 386 9.94 -19.80 29.29
CA ASP A 386 9.31 -19.22 30.48
C ASP A 386 9.75 -17.77 30.71
N ALA A 387 11.03 -17.47 30.49
CA ALA A 387 11.54 -16.10 30.56
C ALA A 387 10.88 -15.18 29.52
N TRP A 388 10.72 -15.68 28.29
CA TRP A 388 10.02 -14.97 27.21
C TRP A 388 8.55 -14.74 27.54
N ASP A 389 7.80 -15.78 27.93
CA ASP A 389 6.37 -15.65 28.19
C ASP A 389 6.09 -14.74 29.39
N ASN A 390 6.94 -14.79 30.43
CA ASN A 390 6.86 -13.86 31.56
C ASN A 390 7.09 -12.40 31.14
N ALA A 391 8.11 -12.12 30.33
CA ALA A 391 8.36 -10.78 29.80
C ALA A 391 7.17 -10.30 28.94
N ARG A 392 6.66 -11.16 28.05
CA ARG A 392 5.50 -10.88 27.20
C ARG A 392 4.26 -10.52 28.03
N ARG A 393 3.98 -11.25 29.11
CA ARG A 393 2.86 -10.97 30.02
C ARG A 393 3.02 -9.63 30.75
N ARG A 394 4.24 -9.17 30.99
CA ARG A 394 4.55 -7.86 31.59
C ARG A 394 4.62 -6.71 30.57
N GLY A 395 4.44 -7.00 29.27
CA GLY A 395 4.64 -6.02 28.20
C GLY A 395 6.10 -5.64 27.96
N GLU A 396 7.03 -6.45 28.45
CA GLU A 396 8.48 -6.26 28.29
C GLU A 396 9.01 -7.01 27.06
N ILE A 397 10.12 -6.52 26.51
CA ILE A 397 10.82 -7.18 25.42
C ILE A 397 11.82 -8.18 26.00
N TYR A 398 11.64 -9.47 25.70
CA TYR A 398 12.65 -10.49 26.02
C TYR A 398 13.68 -10.56 24.90
N ASN A 399 14.94 -10.21 25.20
CA ASN A 399 16.06 -10.45 24.30
C ASN A 399 16.89 -11.63 24.78
N ARG A 400 16.87 -12.73 24.03
CA ARG A 400 17.69 -13.92 24.32
C ARG A 400 19.20 -13.63 24.15
N TYR A 401 19.57 -12.66 23.33
CA TYR A 401 20.95 -12.32 22.97
C TYR A 401 21.18 -10.81 22.86
N PRO A 402 21.17 -10.05 23.97
CA PRO A 402 21.57 -8.65 23.92
C PRO A 402 23.02 -8.55 23.40
N GLY A 403 23.19 -7.94 22.21
CA GLY A 403 24.50 -7.57 21.67
C GLY A 403 25.35 -8.65 20.95
N ARG A 404 24.84 -9.85 20.62
CA ARG A 404 25.65 -10.91 19.95
C ARG A 404 25.40 -11.15 18.46
N ILE A 405 24.43 -10.49 17.82
CA ILE A 405 24.38 -10.48 16.35
C ILE A 405 25.31 -9.38 15.89
N GLY A 406 26.60 -9.73 15.76
CA GLY A 406 27.63 -8.79 15.34
C GLY A 406 27.25 -8.12 14.02
N ARG A 407 27.27 -6.78 14.00
CA ARG A 407 27.22 -5.96 12.79
C ARG A 407 28.21 -6.55 11.77
N ARG A 408 27.77 -7.11 10.64
CA ARG A 408 28.67 -7.27 9.49
C ARG A 408 27.99 -7.40 8.14
N SER A 409 28.70 -6.78 7.20
CA SER A 409 28.45 -6.59 5.78
C SER A 409 28.15 -7.86 5.01
N SER A 410 27.30 -7.68 4.00
CA SER A 410 26.94 -8.60 2.93
C SER A 410 28.11 -9.45 2.40
N THR A 411 28.04 -10.76 2.57
CA THR A 411 28.57 -11.70 1.58
C THR A 411 27.71 -12.96 1.61
N GLY A 412 26.98 -13.19 0.50
CA GLY A 412 26.01 -14.26 0.36
C GLY A 412 26.64 -15.65 0.46
N GLY A 413 26.10 -16.49 1.35
CA GLY A 413 26.36 -17.92 1.37
C GLY A 413 25.24 -18.65 0.62
N SER A 414 25.57 -19.28 -0.50
CA SER A 414 24.61 -20.06 -1.29
C SER A 414 24.25 -21.40 -0.61
N LEU A 415 22.99 -21.83 -0.78
CA LEU A 415 22.44 -23.10 -0.30
C LEU A 415 23.19 -24.35 -0.81
N ARG A 416 24.06 -24.21 -1.83
CA ARG A 416 24.77 -25.33 -2.49
C ARG A 416 25.86 -25.95 -1.63
N GLY A 417 26.58 -25.17 -0.81
CA GLY A 417 27.61 -25.69 0.10
C GLY A 417 27.04 -26.47 1.30
N MET A 418 25.75 -26.27 1.61
CA MET A 418 25.06 -26.90 2.75
C MET A 418 24.73 -28.38 2.49
N PHE A 419 24.36 -28.72 1.25
CA PHE A 419 24.05 -30.11 0.88
C PHE A 419 25.30 -30.99 0.77
N GLU A 420 26.47 -30.41 0.50
CA GLU A 420 27.74 -31.16 0.47
C GLU A 420 28.27 -31.45 1.88
N GLY A 421 28.11 -30.52 2.83
CA GLY A 421 28.52 -30.74 4.23
C GLY A 421 27.67 -31.74 5.01
N LEU A 422 26.38 -31.86 4.67
CA LEU A 422 25.49 -32.88 5.25
C LEU A 422 25.72 -34.28 4.65
N ARG A 423 26.34 -34.37 3.47
CA ARG A 423 26.62 -35.64 2.78
C ARG A 423 27.99 -36.20 3.10
N ASN A 424 28.99 -35.33 3.32
CA ASN A 424 30.33 -35.72 3.70
C ASN A 424 30.59 -35.32 5.15
N GLY A 425 30.31 -36.22 6.09
CA GLY A 425 30.72 -36.06 7.49
C GLY A 425 32.24 -35.89 7.57
N SER A 426 32.71 -34.65 7.57
CA SER A 426 34.12 -34.29 7.65
C SER A 426 34.33 -33.36 8.83
N ALA A 427 34.89 -33.95 9.89
CA ALA A 427 35.62 -33.22 10.91
C ALA A 427 36.96 -32.75 10.31
N GLY A 428 37.15 -31.44 10.21
CA GLY A 428 38.46 -30.79 10.12
C GLY A 428 38.37 -29.55 11.00
N GLY A 429 39.17 -29.36 12.05
CA GLY A 429 40.60 -29.63 12.15
C GLY A 429 41.33 -28.30 11.97
N ALA A 430 41.40 -27.49 13.02
CA ALA A 430 42.30 -26.34 13.09
C ALA A 430 42.75 -26.12 14.54
N GLU A 431 44.07 -26.19 14.71
CA GLU A 431 44.81 -26.21 15.98
C GLU A 431 44.78 -24.87 16.73
N SER A 432 44.50 -24.99 18.03
CA SER A 432 45.17 -24.40 19.20
C SER A 432 46.09 -23.18 19.02
N ARG A 433 45.73 -22.05 19.68
CA ARG A 433 46.64 -21.33 20.58
C ARG A 433 45.91 -20.86 21.84
N SER A 434 46.40 -21.34 22.98
CA SER A 434 45.89 -21.12 24.33
C SER A 434 46.42 -19.82 24.95
N ARG A 435 45.62 -19.24 25.85
CA ARG A 435 46.07 -18.60 27.11
C ARG A 435 44.87 -18.61 28.08
N GLY A 436 44.94 -19.46 29.11
CA GLY A 436 43.99 -19.50 30.23
C GLY A 436 44.26 -18.41 31.29
N PRO A 437 43.66 -18.45 32.50
CA PRO A 437 43.35 -19.67 33.27
C PRO A 437 41.96 -19.78 33.97
N SER A 438 41.62 -21.04 34.33
CA SER A 438 40.82 -21.56 35.49
C SER A 438 39.34 -21.15 35.64
N SER A 439 38.36 -22.02 35.93
CA SER A 439 38.31 -23.33 36.62
C SER A 439 37.12 -24.18 36.09
N GLU A 440 37.30 -25.43 35.66
CA GLU A 440 36.93 -26.70 36.37
C GLU A 440 35.52 -26.68 37.00
N GLY A 441 34.61 -27.67 36.87
CA GLY A 441 34.47 -29.04 36.37
C GLY A 441 33.04 -29.47 36.82
N TRP A 442 32.33 -30.53 36.42
CA TRP A 442 32.65 -31.91 36.06
C TRP A 442 31.37 -32.57 35.51
N TYR A 443 31.47 -33.45 34.51
CA TYR A 443 31.06 -34.85 34.61
C TYR A 443 31.58 -35.63 33.38
N ARG A 444 32.42 -36.63 33.64
CA ARG A 444 32.96 -37.59 32.68
C ARG A 444 31.95 -38.73 32.45
N GLU A 445 31.82 -39.14 31.20
CA GLU A 445 31.17 -40.38 30.76
C GLU A 445 31.80 -41.62 31.41
N ARG A 446 30.97 -42.64 31.67
CA ARG A 446 31.43 -44.01 31.94
C ARG A 446 31.40 -44.83 30.64
N PRO A 447 32.35 -45.77 30.44
CA PRO A 447 32.46 -46.53 29.20
C PRO A 447 31.47 -47.70 29.12
N LYS A 448 31.06 -48.02 27.89
CA LYS A 448 30.25 -49.17 27.50
C LYS A 448 30.85 -50.50 27.98
N ARG A 449 29.99 -51.39 28.47
CA ARG A 449 30.21 -52.85 28.47
C ARG A 449 28.94 -53.53 27.95
N GLU A 450 29.11 -54.34 26.92
CA GLU A 450 28.26 -55.46 26.53
C GLU A 450 29.21 -56.66 26.30
N PRO A 451 28.75 -57.92 26.20
CA PRO A 451 27.45 -58.52 26.54
C PRO A 451 27.59 -59.79 27.44
N GLY A 452 26.49 -60.39 27.90
CA GLY A 452 26.53 -61.68 28.61
C GLY A 452 25.14 -62.31 28.81
N PHE A 453 25.01 -63.54 28.30
CA PHE A 453 23.85 -64.43 28.24
C PHE A 453 23.24 -64.85 29.59
N GLY A 454 21.97 -65.28 29.55
CA GLY A 454 21.55 -66.52 30.21
C GLY A 454 20.36 -66.43 31.17
N GLU A 455 19.24 -67.03 30.72
CA GLU A 455 18.03 -67.53 31.41
C GLU A 455 17.06 -66.56 32.10
#